data_AF-A0A9W6TAZ2-F1
#
_entry.id   AF-A0A9W6TAZ2-F1
#
_cell.length_a   1.000
_cell.length_b   1.000
_cell.length_c   1.000
_cell.angle_alpha   90.00
_cell.angle_beta   90.00
_cell.angle_gamma   90.00
#
_symmetry.space_group_name_H-M   'P 1'
#
loop_
_entity.id
_entity.type
_entity.pdbx_description
1 polymer ?
#
loop_
_entity_poly.entity_id
_entity_poly.type
_entity_poly.pdbx_seq_one_letter_code
_entity_poly.pdbx_strand_id
1 'polypeptide(L)'
;MTSSQSGPFGGYWLDPLAWSLRALAVNLYHAPSLDKCEYDGVNYCDVGNEELTAGEYYLSRVDVPSAQMWVPLAAGFLLIAYGVFMALAWFMLERMGRRHDENSSTAFTTSAKASASDQAEADYTLAATPRSDCPVQGEKLCEVILDEAIVVPVSLCFEDVWCSVPDPAAGSASRDLLKGVSGYALPGTMTALMRSSGAGKTTLLDVLAGRKSKGSIRGRVLLNGQPASDLAVRRSTGYCEQVDVHSDGSTIREALLFSAFLRQESTVPDREKCAVVEECISFLGLRDIADQMIRGRP
;
A
#
# COMPACT_ATOMS: atom_id res chain seq x y z
N MET A 1 -44.85 -30.80 -20.04
CA MET A 1 -45.17 -29.43 -20.47
C MET A 1 -44.19 -28.50 -19.75
N THR A 2 -42.91 -28.40 -20.12
CA THR A 2 -42.40 -27.55 -21.22
C THR A 2 -43.22 -26.27 -21.44
N SER A 3 -43.10 -25.30 -20.54
CA SER A 3 -43.40 -23.90 -20.86
C SER A 3 -42.19 -23.03 -20.55
N SER A 4 -41.45 -22.76 -21.63
CA SER A 4 -40.51 -21.66 -21.77
C SER A 4 -41.13 -20.34 -21.29
N GLN A 5 -40.43 -19.63 -20.40
CA GLN A 5 -40.38 -18.17 -20.43
C GLN A 5 -38.91 -17.73 -20.41
N SER A 6 -38.38 -17.61 -21.62
CA SER A 6 -37.18 -16.88 -21.96
C SER A 6 -37.36 -15.37 -21.79
N GLY A 7 -36.88 -14.81 -20.67
CA GLY A 7 -36.36 -13.43 -20.55
C GLY A 7 -34.83 -13.44 -20.65
N PRO A 8 -34.09 -12.30 -20.67
CA PRO A 8 -32.74 -12.18 -21.24
C PRO A 8 -31.66 -12.80 -20.32
N PHE A 9 -31.68 -14.11 -20.16
CA PHE A 9 -30.91 -14.85 -19.16
C PHE A 9 -29.74 -15.62 -19.79
N GLY A 10 -28.98 -14.96 -20.67
CA GLY A 10 -27.67 -15.47 -21.10
C GLY A 10 -26.64 -15.46 -19.96
N GLY A 11 -26.76 -14.51 -19.01
CA GLY A 11 -25.85 -14.36 -17.87
C GLY A 11 -26.12 -15.32 -16.71
N TYR A 12 -27.32 -15.88 -16.62
CA TYR A 12 -27.72 -16.73 -15.48
C TYR A 12 -26.96 -18.06 -15.42
N TRP A 13 -26.52 -18.57 -16.58
CA TRP A 13 -25.71 -19.79 -16.67
C TRP A 13 -24.21 -19.53 -16.54
N LEU A 14 -23.79 -18.26 -16.58
CA LEU A 14 -22.40 -17.83 -16.43
C LEU A 14 -22.04 -17.49 -14.98
N ASP A 15 -23.02 -17.29 -14.10
CA ASP A 15 -22.79 -16.91 -12.71
C ASP A 15 -22.41 -18.13 -11.83
N PRO A 16 -21.17 -18.20 -11.28
CA PRO A 16 -20.76 -19.29 -10.40
C PRO A 16 -21.56 -19.37 -9.09
N LEU A 17 -22.18 -18.28 -8.63
CA LEU A 17 -23.03 -18.29 -7.45
C LEU A 17 -24.37 -19.00 -7.72
N ALA A 18 -24.92 -18.87 -8.92
CA ALA A 18 -26.15 -19.59 -9.29
C ALA A 18 -25.93 -21.11 -9.31
N TRP A 19 -24.77 -21.55 -9.80
CA TRP A 19 -24.37 -22.96 -9.81
C TRP A 19 -24.14 -23.53 -8.40
N SER A 20 -23.52 -22.75 -7.50
CA SER A 20 -23.27 -23.19 -6.12
C SER A 20 -24.56 -23.31 -5.31
N LEU A 21 -25.49 -22.35 -5.44
CA LEU A 21 -26.78 -22.39 -4.76
C LEU A 21 -27.64 -23.58 -5.22
N ARG A 22 -27.61 -23.90 -6.51
CA ARG A 22 -28.31 -25.08 -7.05
C ARG A 22 -27.73 -26.40 -6.54
N ALA A 23 -26.41 -26.53 -6.56
CA ALA A 23 -25.74 -27.72 -6.04
C ALA A 23 -26.01 -27.91 -4.54
N LEU A 24 -26.01 -26.82 -3.77
CA LEU A 24 -26.32 -26.83 -2.35
C LEU A 24 -27.79 -27.19 -2.10
N ALA A 25 -28.72 -26.65 -2.87
CA ALA A 25 -30.13 -26.99 -2.79
C ALA A 25 -30.34 -28.48 -3.07
N VAL A 26 -29.80 -29.01 -4.17
CA VAL A 26 -29.91 -30.45 -4.51
C VAL A 26 -29.32 -31.32 -3.40
N ASN A 27 -28.15 -30.96 -2.85
CA ASN A 27 -27.54 -31.72 -1.76
C ASN A 27 -28.36 -31.68 -0.45
N LEU A 28 -28.96 -30.53 -0.12
CA LEU A 28 -29.76 -30.36 1.09
C LEU A 28 -31.11 -31.07 1.00
N TYR A 29 -31.78 -31.02 -0.15
CA TYR A 29 -33.08 -31.64 -0.36
C TYR A 29 -33.00 -33.15 -0.62
N HIS A 30 -31.84 -33.69 -1.00
CA HIS A 30 -31.53 -35.13 -1.00
C HIS A 30 -31.08 -35.67 0.38
N ALA A 31 -31.15 -34.87 1.45
CA ALA A 31 -30.82 -35.35 2.79
C ALA A 31 -31.81 -36.45 3.25
N PRO A 32 -31.36 -37.49 3.99
CA PRO A 32 -32.19 -38.63 4.39
C PRO A 32 -33.38 -38.26 5.32
N SER A 33 -33.40 -37.02 5.84
CA SER A 33 -34.53 -36.47 6.59
C SER A 33 -35.70 -36.04 5.70
N LEU A 34 -35.41 -35.64 4.46
CA LEU A 34 -36.35 -35.10 3.47
C LEU A 34 -36.60 -36.08 2.32
N ASP A 35 -35.76 -37.10 2.17
CA ASP A 35 -35.92 -38.20 1.21
C ASP A 35 -36.90 -39.27 1.74
N LYS A 36 -38.13 -38.85 2.04
CA LYS A 36 -39.22 -39.71 2.53
C LYS A 36 -40.55 -39.31 1.88
N CYS A 37 -41.46 -40.28 1.74
CA CYS A 37 -42.81 -40.04 1.24
C CYS A 37 -43.68 -39.25 2.21
N GLU A 38 -43.53 -39.47 3.52
CA GLU A 38 -44.28 -38.77 4.56
C GLU A 38 -43.35 -37.83 5.32
N TYR A 39 -43.68 -36.54 5.31
CA TYR A 39 -42.94 -35.51 6.02
C TYR A 39 -43.94 -34.50 6.60
N ASP A 40 -43.81 -34.20 7.90
CA ASP A 40 -44.69 -33.25 8.61
C ASP A 40 -46.20 -33.54 8.47
N GLY A 41 -46.58 -34.83 8.46
CA GLY A 41 -47.98 -35.28 8.43
C GLY A 41 -48.67 -35.17 7.05
N VAL A 42 -47.90 -34.95 5.98
CA VAL A 42 -48.39 -34.94 4.59
C VAL A 42 -47.68 -36.02 3.78
N ASN A 43 -48.44 -36.82 3.04
CA ASN A 43 -47.91 -37.81 2.09
C ASN A 43 -47.64 -37.15 0.74
N TYR A 44 -46.37 -36.84 0.46
CA TYR A 44 -45.95 -36.19 -0.79
C TYR A 44 -46.00 -37.13 -2.00
N CYS A 45 -45.96 -38.45 -1.77
CA CYS A 45 -46.06 -39.47 -2.83
C CYS A 45 -47.46 -39.56 -3.48
N ASP A 46 -48.51 -39.01 -2.85
CA ASP A 46 -49.88 -38.99 -3.39
C ASP A 46 -50.27 -37.64 -4.01
N VAL A 47 -49.41 -36.61 -3.87
CA VAL A 47 -49.73 -35.21 -4.22
C VAL A 47 -49.36 -34.85 -5.66
N GLY A 48 -48.50 -35.65 -6.30
CA GLY A 48 -48.11 -35.52 -7.71
C GLY A 48 -48.44 -36.78 -8.50
N ASN A 49 -48.70 -36.66 -9.80
CA ASN A 49 -48.93 -37.82 -10.69
C ASN A 49 -47.68 -38.73 -10.88
N GLU A 50 -46.60 -38.46 -10.14
CA GLU A 50 -45.34 -39.21 -10.09
C GLU A 50 -44.95 -39.33 -8.60
N GLU A 51 -44.49 -40.50 -8.17
CA GLU A 51 -44.08 -40.83 -6.79
C GLU A 51 -42.85 -40.00 -6.35
N LEU A 52 -43.04 -38.71 -6.08
CA LEU A 52 -41.98 -37.78 -5.68
C LEU A 52 -41.78 -37.83 -4.16
N THR A 53 -40.52 -37.89 -3.72
CA THR A 53 -40.20 -37.71 -2.30
C THR A 53 -40.38 -36.25 -1.88
N ALA A 54 -40.52 -35.98 -0.57
CA ALA A 54 -40.76 -34.61 -0.09
C ALA A 54 -39.67 -33.62 -0.59
N GLY A 55 -38.40 -34.04 -0.62
CA GLY A 55 -37.29 -33.26 -1.17
C GLY A 55 -37.43 -32.91 -2.65
N GLU A 56 -37.79 -33.88 -3.49
CA GLU A 56 -38.00 -33.68 -4.94
C GLU A 56 -39.22 -32.77 -5.21
N TYR A 57 -40.27 -32.90 -4.41
CA TYR A 57 -41.43 -32.04 -4.47
C TYR A 57 -41.07 -30.56 -4.19
N TYR A 58 -40.28 -30.28 -3.15
CA TYR A 58 -39.83 -28.90 -2.87
C TYR A 58 -38.91 -28.35 -3.96
N LEU A 59 -38.01 -29.17 -4.52
CA LEU A 59 -37.15 -28.78 -5.64
C LEU A 59 -37.97 -28.43 -6.90
N SER A 60 -39.04 -29.19 -7.18
CA SER A 60 -39.92 -28.95 -8.32
C SER A 60 -40.63 -27.60 -8.27
N ARG A 61 -40.96 -27.09 -7.07
CA ARG A 61 -41.57 -25.76 -6.89
C ARG A 61 -40.60 -24.61 -7.14
N VAL A 62 -39.29 -24.85 -7.00
CA VAL A 62 -38.24 -23.83 -7.18
C VAL A 62 -37.62 -23.92 -8.58
N ASP A 63 -38.13 -24.80 -9.45
CA ASP A 63 -37.66 -25.00 -10.84
C ASP A 63 -36.15 -25.33 -10.90
N VAL A 64 -35.66 -26.06 -9.89
CA VAL A 64 -34.28 -26.52 -9.77
C VAL A 64 -34.20 -27.99 -10.22
N PRO A 65 -33.25 -28.36 -11.09
CA PRO A 65 -33.14 -29.75 -11.55
C PRO A 65 -32.83 -30.70 -10.38
N SER A 66 -33.64 -31.75 -10.21
CA SER A 66 -33.55 -32.70 -9.09
C SER A 66 -32.46 -33.79 -9.28
N ALA A 67 -31.87 -33.89 -10.46
CA ALA A 67 -30.93 -34.96 -10.78
C ALA A 67 -29.59 -34.82 -10.02
N GLN A 68 -29.14 -35.90 -9.38
CA GLN A 68 -27.88 -35.93 -8.60
C GLN A 68 -26.61 -35.64 -9.42
N MET A 69 -26.68 -35.76 -10.75
CA MET A 69 -25.59 -35.43 -11.68
C MET A 69 -25.21 -33.93 -11.69
N TRP A 70 -26.09 -33.05 -11.20
CA TRP A 70 -25.82 -31.61 -11.15
C TRP A 70 -24.78 -31.20 -10.09
N VAL A 71 -24.63 -31.99 -9.02
CA VAL A 71 -23.66 -31.74 -7.95
C VAL A 71 -22.19 -31.84 -8.43
N PRO A 72 -21.74 -32.96 -9.05
CA PRO A 72 -20.38 -33.05 -9.56
C PRO A 72 -20.12 -32.08 -10.72
N LEU A 73 -21.14 -31.77 -11.51
CA LEU A 73 -21.03 -30.82 -12.63
C LEU A 73 -20.82 -29.38 -12.13
N ALA A 74 -21.54 -28.97 -11.08
CA ALA A 74 -21.34 -27.67 -10.43
C ALA A 74 -19.98 -27.56 -9.73
N ALA A 75 -19.52 -28.64 -9.07
CA ALA A 75 -18.20 -28.69 -8.46
C ALA A 75 -17.08 -28.55 -9.51
N GLY A 76 -17.22 -29.22 -10.66
CA GLY A 76 -16.30 -29.07 -11.79
C GLY A 76 -16.28 -27.64 -12.35
N PHE A 77 -17.45 -27.03 -12.53
CA PHE A 77 -17.56 -25.63 -12.99
C PHE A 77 -16.88 -24.64 -12.02
N LEU A 78 -17.08 -24.82 -10.70
CA LEU A 78 -16.48 -23.95 -9.68
C LEU A 78 -14.95 -24.08 -9.65
N LEU A 79 -14.40 -25.28 -9.80
CA LEU A 79 -12.95 -25.50 -9.92
C LEU A 79 -12.36 -24.83 -11.16
N ILE A 80 -13.06 -24.90 -12.30
CA ILE A 80 -12.64 -24.24 -13.55
C ILE A 80 -12.68 -22.71 -13.37
N ALA A 81 -13.77 -22.16 -12.83
CA ALA A 81 -13.91 -20.73 -12.59
C ALA A 81 -12.83 -20.19 -11.64
N TYR A 82 -12.52 -20.94 -10.57
CA TYR A 82 -11.43 -20.62 -9.64
C TYR A 82 -10.07 -20.62 -10.35
N GLY A 83 -9.79 -21.66 -11.17
CA GLY A 83 -8.55 -21.73 -11.94
C GLY A 83 -8.38 -20.57 -12.92
N VAL A 84 -9.45 -20.19 -13.63
CA VAL A 84 -9.45 -19.04 -14.55
C VAL A 84 -9.21 -17.73 -13.80
N PHE A 85 -9.87 -17.52 -12.65
CA PHE A 85 -9.67 -16.32 -11.84
C PHE A 85 -8.23 -16.23 -11.31
N MET A 86 -7.67 -17.34 -10.84
CA MET A 86 -6.27 -17.40 -10.40
C MET A 86 -5.28 -17.17 -11.54
N ALA A 87 -5.54 -17.70 -12.74
CA ALA A 87 -4.71 -17.46 -13.92
C ALA A 87 -4.76 -15.99 -14.39
N LEU A 88 -5.95 -15.38 -14.38
CA LEU A 88 -6.13 -13.96 -14.69
C LEU A 88 -5.45 -13.06 -13.65
N ALA A 89 -5.60 -13.38 -12.36
CA ALA A 89 -4.93 -12.65 -11.28
C ALA A 89 -3.40 -12.77 -11.38
N TRP A 90 -2.89 -13.98 -11.64
CA TRP A 90 -1.47 -14.20 -11.89
C TRP A 90 -0.99 -13.40 -13.11
N PHE A 91 -1.70 -13.47 -14.23
CA PHE A 91 -1.37 -12.73 -15.45
C PHE A 91 -1.41 -11.20 -15.25
N MET A 92 -2.38 -10.70 -14.48
CA MET A 92 -2.49 -9.28 -14.16
C MET A 92 -1.33 -8.82 -13.27
N LEU A 93 -1.01 -9.58 -12.22
CA LEU A 93 0.12 -9.29 -11.33
C LEU A 93 1.45 -9.35 -12.07
N GLU A 94 1.63 -10.34 -12.94
CA GLU A 94 2.81 -10.48 -13.80
C GLU A 94 2.94 -9.31 -14.79
N ARG A 95 1.82 -8.84 -15.38
CA ARG A 95 1.81 -7.70 -16.30
C ARG A 95 2.02 -6.36 -15.57
N MET A 96 1.50 -6.22 -14.35
CA MET A 96 1.76 -5.06 -13.50
C MET A 96 3.19 -5.05 -12.96
N GLY A 97 3.73 -6.22 -12.60
CA GLY A 97 5.13 -6.39 -12.20
C GLY A 97 6.07 -6.00 -13.33
N ARG A 98 5.84 -6.49 -14.56
CA ARG A 98 6.63 -6.10 -15.72
C ARG A 98 6.54 -4.61 -16.08
N ARG A 99 5.38 -3.96 -15.88
CA ARG A 99 5.26 -2.50 -16.05
C ARG A 99 6.06 -1.71 -15.01
N HIS A 100 6.24 -2.25 -13.81
CA HIS A 100 7.06 -1.61 -12.77
C HIS A 100 8.56 -1.82 -13.02
N ASP A 101 8.96 -2.96 -13.61
CA ASP A 101 10.35 -3.26 -13.96
C ASP A 101 10.82 -2.53 -15.24
N GLU A 102 9.96 -2.34 -16.24
CA GLU A 102 10.28 -1.57 -17.45
C GLU A 102 10.46 -0.06 -17.19
N ASN A 103 9.81 0.50 -16.15
CA ASN A 103 10.03 1.89 -15.74
C ASN A 103 11.22 2.06 -14.76
N SER A 104 11.70 1.00 -14.13
CA SER A 104 12.88 1.03 -13.23
C SER A 104 14.20 0.63 -13.91
N SER A 105 14.20 0.36 -15.22
CA SER A 105 15.40 -0.06 -15.94
C SER A 105 15.56 0.56 -17.33
N THR A 106 15.42 1.89 -17.47
CA THR A 106 16.04 2.56 -18.63
C THR A 106 17.51 2.82 -18.35
N ALA A 107 18.28 1.80 -18.69
CA ALA A 107 19.71 1.90 -18.95
C ALA A 107 20.02 3.01 -19.96
N PHE A 108 21.12 3.70 -19.66
CA PHE A 108 21.97 4.53 -20.49
C PHE A 108 22.00 4.08 -21.97
N THR A 109 21.35 4.81 -22.88
CA THR A 109 21.73 4.81 -24.30
C THR A 109 21.66 6.22 -24.87
N THR A 110 22.83 6.67 -25.30
CA THR A 110 23.08 7.93 -25.99
C THR A 110 22.43 7.87 -27.38
N SER A 111 21.44 8.72 -27.66
CA SER A 111 21.20 9.14 -29.04
C SER A 111 20.37 10.42 -29.08
N ALA A 112 21.02 11.47 -29.54
CA ALA A 112 20.40 12.72 -29.94
C ALA A 112 19.50 12.51 -31.16
N LYS A 113 18.25 13.03 -31.12
CA LYS A 113 17.68 13.71 -32.28
C LYS A 113 16.56 14.67 -31.87
N ALA A 114 16.67 15.85 -32.47
CA ALA A 114 15.93 17.07 -32.18
C ALA A 114 14.60 17.19 -32.94
N SER A 115 13.92 18.31 -32.60
CA SER A 115 12.94 19.12 -33.37
C SER A 115 11.47 18.86 -32.99
N ALA A 116 10.73 19.77 -32.32
CA ALA A 116 10.41 21.21 -32.50
C ALA A 116 9.07 21.46 -33.22
N SER A 117 8.41 22.57 -32.82
CA SER A 117 7.10 23.15 -33.21
C SER A 117 5.89 22.65 -32.38
N ASP A 118 4.91 23.46 -31.95
CA ASP A 118 4.69 24.90 -32.03
C ASP A 118 3.63 25.35 -30.99
N GLN A 119 3.50 26.66 -30.85
CA GLN A 119 2.80 27.51 -29.87
C GLN A 119 1.26 27.35 -29.72
N ALA A 120 0.70 27.72 -28.56
CA ALA A 120 -0.15 28.92 -28.37
C ALA A 120 -0.92 28.98 -27.02
N GLU A 121 -0.75 30.12 -26.34
CA GLU A 121 -1.67 30.92 -25.49
C GLU A 121 -2.61 30.29 -24.43
N ALA A 122 -2.37 30.67 -23.17
CA ALA A 122 -3.42 31.15 -22.25
C ALA A 122 -2.82 32.04 -21.15
N ASP A 123 -3.31 33.29 -21.11
CA ASP A 123 -2.96 34.40 -20.25
C ASP A 123 -3.50 34.22 -18.81
N TYR A 124 -2.61 34.27 -17.81
CA TYR A 124 -2.96 34.67 -16.45
C TYR A 124 -1.77 35.40 -15.82
N THR A 125 -2.01 36.62 -15.34
CA THR A 125 -1.00 37.50 -14.76
C THR A 125 -0.45 36.93 -13.45
N LEU A 126 0.80 36.46 -13.47
CA LEU A 126 1.59 36.10 -12.29
C LEU A 126 1.93 37.37 -11.48
N ALA A 127 1.46 37.41 -10.23
CA ALA A 127 1.98 38.38 -9.26
C ALA A 127 3.45 38.03 -8.97
N ALA A 128 4.37 38.91 -9.36
CA ALA A 128 5.79 38.74 -9.13
C ALA A 128 6.10 38.78 -7.62
N THR A 129 6.58 37.67 -7.06
CA THR A 129 7.25 37.64 -5.76
C THR A 129 8.69 38.15 -5.93
N PRO A 130 9.19 39.04 -5.07
CA PRO A 130 10.51 39.62 -5.24
C PRO A 130 11.57 38.65 -4.71
N ARG A 131 11.99 37.67 -5.55
CA ARG A 131 13.30 36.95 -5.52
C ARG A 131 13.30 35.71 -6.43
N SER A 132 12.94 35.89 -7.70
CA SER A 132 13.02 34.84 -8.72
C SER A 132 14.13 35.09 -9.75
N ASP A 133 15.25 35.68 -9.34
CA ASP A 133 16.47 35.69 -10.17
C ASP A 133 17.30 34.44 -9.88
N CYS A 134 16.79 33.28 -10.30
CA CYS A 134 17.62 32.10 -10.53
C CYS A 134 17.78 31.97 -12.04
N PRO A 135 18.95 32.29 -12.62
CA PRO A 135 19.16 32.16 -14.05
C PRO A 135 19.20 30.67 -14.42
N VAL A 136 18.11 30.18 -15.00
CA VAL A 136 18.09 28.93 -15.76
C VAL A 136 18.80 29.20 -17.08
N GLN A 137 20.13 29.25 -17.04
CA GLN A 137 20.95 29.24 -18.25
C GLN A 137 21.08 27.80 -18.73
N GLY A 138 20.75 27.61 -20.01
CA GLY A 138 20.57 26.30 -20.64
C GLY A 138 21.72 25.33 -20.46
N GLU A 139 21.33 24.06 -20.37
CA GLU A 139 22.03 22.84 -20.77
C GLU A 139 23.55 22.98 -20.97
N LYS A 140 24.26 23.31 -19.90
CA LYS A 140 25.54 22.68 -19.61
C LYS A 140 25.28 21.82 -18.41
N LEU A 141 25.42 20.50 -18.57
CA LEU A 141 25.66 19.61 -17.44
C LEU A 141 26.84 20.22 -16.67
N CYS A 142 26.55 20.90 -15.56
CA CYS A 142 27.52 21.00 -14.51
C CYS A 142 27.68 19.57 -14.03
N GLU A 143 28.73 18.90 -14.50
CA GLU A 143 29.28 17.75 -13.82
C GLU A 143 29.80 18.27 -12.48
N VAL A 144 28.89 18.46 -11.54
CA VAL A 144 29.23 18.62 -10.14
C VAL A 144 29.68 17.22 -9.76
N ILE A 145 30.99 17.04 -9.79
CA ILE A 145 31.64 15.99 -9.02
C ILE A 145 31.11 16.25 -7.60
N LEU A 146 30.21 15.40 -7.11
CA LEU A 146 30.15 15.20 -5.67
C LEU A 146 31.55 14.71 -5.34
N ASP A 147 32.45 15.63 -5.00
CA ASP A 147 33.43 15.33 -3.98
C ASP A 147 32.57 14.73 -2.89
N GLU A 148 32.68 13.40 -2.71
CA GLU A 148 31.92 12.64 -1.74
C GLU A 148 31.96 13.45 -0.46
N ALA A 149 30.92 14.23 -0.19
CA ALA A 149 30.89 15.10 0.95
C ALA A 149 31.02 14.13 2.10
N ILE A 150 32.17 14.13 2.77
CA ILE A 150 32.63 13.04 3.62
C ILE A 150 31.50 12.76 4.62
N VAL A 151 30.63 11.82 4.29
CA VAL A 151 29.49 11.49 5.13
C VAL A 151 30.12 10.71 6.24
N VAL A 152 30.31 11.37 7.37
CA VAL A 152 30.91 10.72 8.54
C VAL A 152 29.99 9.55 8.87
N PRO A 153 30.47 8.30 8.75
CA PRO A 153 29.62 7.15 8.96
C PRO A 153 29.12 7.15 10.41
N VAL A 154 27.81 7.03 10.57
CA VAL A 154 27.17 7.00 11.88
C VAL A 154 26.74 5.58 12.19
N SER A 155 27.29 5.04 13.28
CA SER A 155 26.84 3.83 13.93
C SER A 155 25.84 4.19 15.03
N LEU A 156 24.70 3.51 15.04
CA LEU A 156 23.65 3.68 16.05
C LEU A 156 23.68 2.45 16.96
N CYS A 157 23.84 2.66 18.26
CA CYS A 157 23.71 1.61 19.26
C CYS A 157 22.67 2.01 20.30
N PHE A 158 21.90 1.06 20.80
CA PHE A 158 20.99 1.28 21.91
C PHE A 158 21.01 0.08 22.86
N GLU A 159 21.03 0.38 24.15
CA GLU A 159 21.21 -0.59 25.22
C GLU A 159 20.15 -0.40 26.29
N ASP A 160 19.47 -1.50 26.62
CA ASP A 160 18.45 -1.61 27.65
C ASP A 160 17.42 -0.49 27.57
N VAL A 161 16.81 -0.30 26.39
CA VAL A 161 15.78 0.71 26.20
C VAL A 161 14.45 0.22 26.77
N TRP A 162 13.93 0.98 27.73
CA TRP A 162 12.60 0.83 28.33
C TRP A 162 11.77 2.07 28.06
N CYS A 163 10.48 1.86 27.79
CA CYS A 163 9.52 2.94 27.61
C CYS A 163 8.23 2.58 28.35
N SER A 164 7.86 3.40 29.32
CA SER A 164 6.67 3.22 30.15
C SER A 164 5.74 4.42 29.98
N VAL A 165 4.46 4.17 29.75
CA VAL A 165 3.43 5.21 29.61
C VAL A 165 2.47 5.12 30.80
N PRO A 166 2.08 6.24 31.43
CA PRO A 166 1.06 6.22 32.48
C PRO A 166 -0.30 5.85 31.89
N ASP A 167 -1.00 4.88 32.48
CA ASP A 167 -2.36 4.55 32.06
C ASP A 167 -3.35 5.56 32.64
N PRO A 168 -4.10 6.31 31.81
CA PRO A 168 -5.07 7.29 32.31
C PRO A 168 -6.28 6.63 32.98
N ALA A 169 -6.54 5.34 32.70
CA ALA A 169 -7.68 4.59 33.24
C ALA A 169 -7.40 3.94 34.60
N ALA A 170 -6.14 3.63 34.90
CA ALA A 170 -5.72 3.02 36.15
C ALA A 170 -4.76 3.99 36.84
N GLY A 171 -5.31 4.91 37.64
CA GLY A 171 -4.70 6.16 38.12
C GLY A 171 -3.33 6.12 38.84
N SER A 172 -2.61 5.00 38.82
CA SER A 172 -1.22 4.87 39.27
C SER A 172 -0.41 3.78 38.54
N ALA A 173 -1.00 2.99 37.64
CA ALA A 173 -0.31 1.92 36.94
C ALA A 173 0.37 2.46 35.66
N SER A 174 1.68 2.28 35.54
CA SER A 174 2.43 2.53 34.31
C SER A 174 2.48 1.27 33.46
N ARG A 175 2.14 1.38 32.18
CA ARG A 175 2.29 0.28 31.22
C ARG A 175 3.59 0.38 30.46
N ASP A 176 4.38 -0.68 30.51
CA ASP A 176 5.60 -0.80 29.72
C ASP A 176 5.29 -1.17 28.27
N LEU A 177 5.66 -0.28 27.35
CA LEU A 177 5.57 -0.49 25.90
C LEU A 177 6.83 -1.17 25.36
N LEU A 178 8.00 -0.82 25.89
CA LEU A 178 9.29 -1.42 25.54
C LEU A 178 9.95 -1.94 26.81
N LYS A 179 10.50 -3.15 26.73
CA LYS A 179 11.10 -3.89 27.85
C LYS A 179 12.52 -4.32 27.49
N GLY A 180 13.52 -3.55 27.94
CA GLY A 180 14.94 -3.90 27.84
C GLY A 180 15.39 -4.23 26.42
N VAL A 181 15.09 -3.36 25.46
CA VAL A 181 15.43 -3.59 24.05
C VAL A 181 16.84 -3.08 23.76
N SER A 182 17.68 -3.93 23.20
CA SER A 182 19.08 -3.64 22.86
C SER A 182 19.39 -4.04 21.42
N GLY A 183 20.27 -3.30 20.76
CA GLY A 183 20.63 -3.53 19.36
C GLY A 183 21.54 -2.46 18.79
N TYR A 184 21.98 -2.67 17.55
CA TYR A 184 22.85 -1.74 16.84
C TYR A 184 22.56 -1.75 15.33
N ALA A 185 22.93 -0.67 14.66
CA ALA A 185 22.91 -0.52 13.21
C ALA A 185 24.25 0.05 12.74
N LEU A 186 24.86 -0.62 11.77
CA LEU A 186 26.15 -0.25 11.21
C LEU A 186 25.97 0.66 10.00
N PRO A 187 26.92 1.58 9.75
CA PRO A 187 26.93 2.40 8.54
C PRO A 187 26.99 1.50 7.29
N GLY A 188 26.26 1.89 6.24
CA GLY A 188 26.20 1.13 4.98
C GLY A 188 25.31 -0.13 5.03
N THR A 189 24.58 -0.37 6.13
CA THR A 189 23.64 -1.48 6.25
C THR A 189 22.21 -1.01 6.40
N MET A 190 21.25 -1.74 5.82
CA MET A 190 19.82 -1.50 6.01
C MET A 190 19.28 -2.45 7.08
N THR A 191 18.99 -1.92 8.27
CA THR A 191 18.42 -2.69 9.38
C THR A 191 16.90 -2.59 9.37
N ALA A 192 16.21 -3.71 9.16
CA ALA A 192 14.74 -3.77 9.14
C ALA A 192 14.17 -4.29 10.47
N LEU A 193 13.19 -3.57 11.05
CA LEU A 193 12.48 -3.98 12.26
C LEU A 193 11.14 -4.67 11.94
N MET A 194 11.09 -5.99 12.08
CA MET A 194 9.91 -6.81 11.79
C MET A 194 9.23 -7.37 13.06
N ARG A 195 7.90 -7.36 13.08
CA ARG A 195 7.01 -7.70 14.22
C ARG A 195 5.53 -7.51 13.80
N SER A 196 4.61 -8.10 14.56
CA SER A 196 3.17 -7.87 14.46
C SER A 196 2.78 -6.42 14.76
N SER A 197 1.61 -6.01 14.26
CA SER A 197 1.03 -4.70 14.59
C SER A 197 0.77 -4.56 16.09
N GLY A 198 0.97 -3.36 16.65
CA GLY A 198 0.76 -3.06 18.06
C GLY A 198 1.90 -3.47 19.01
N ALA A 199 2.97 -4.08 18.50
CA ALA A 199 4.03 -4.65 19.33
C ALA A 199 5.18 -3.67 19.66
N GLY A 200 4.98 -2.38 19.39
CA GLY A 200 5.88 -1.29 19.80
C GLY A 200 6.98 -0.89 18.81
N LYS A 201 6.88 -1.26 17.53
CA LYS A 201 7.88 -0.86 16.51
C LYS A 201 8.03 0.64 16.37
N THR A 202 6.91 1.32 16.10
CA THR A 202 6.86 2.78 15.96
C THR A 202 7.33 3.43 17.26
N THR A 203 6.95 2.88 18.42
CA THR A 203 7.43 3.35 19.72
C THR A 203 8.95 3.26 19.86
N LEU A 204 9.58 2.17 19.40
CA LEU A 204 11.04 2.03 19.43
C LEU A 204 11.70 3.07 18.51
N LEU A 205 11.19 3.24 17.29
CA LEU A 205 11.72 4.21 16.34
C LEU A 205 11.53 5.66 16.85
N ASP A 206 10.39 5.98 17.46
CA ASP A 206 10.13 7.30 18.05
C ASP A 206 11.08 7.62 19.21
N VAL A 207 11.44 6.62 20.02
CA VAL A 207 12.40 6.77 21.13
C VAL A 207 13.80 6.98 20.59
N LEU A 208 14.22 6.21 19.57
CA LEU A 208 15.52 6.36 18.93
C LEU A 208 15.66 7.70 18.19
N ALA A 209 14.58 8.21 17.62
CA ALA A 209 14.53 9.53 16.96
C ALA A 209 14.39 10.70 17.95
N GLY A 210 14.30 10.46 19.26
CA GLY A 210 14.15 11.51 20.28
C GLY A 210 12.81 12.24 20.26
N ARG A 211 11.78 11.71 19.58
CA ARG A 211 10.46 12.35 19.43
C ARG A 211 9.46 11.99 20.52
N LYS A 212 9.74 10.97 21.34
CA LYS A 212 8.81 10.50 22.37
C LYS A 212 8.75 11.48 23.56
N SER A 213 7.74 12.37 23.55
CA SER A 213 7.54 13.36 24.62
C SER A 213 6.72 12.86 25.83
N LYS A 214 6.07 11.69 25.74
CA LYS A 214 5.17 11.17 26.78
C LYS A 214 5.69 9.85 27.34
N GLY A 215 5.77 9.77 28.67
CA GLY A 215 6.20 8.58 29.40
C GLY A 215 7.61 8.70 29.99
N SER A 216 8.02 7.68 30.73
CA SER A 216 9.39 7.55 31.23
C SER A 216 10.21 6.69 30.27
N ILE A 217 11.34 7.21 29.83
CA ILE A 217 12.29 6.51 28.95
C ILE A 217 13.52 6.20 29.80
N ARG A 218 13.95 4.94 29.80
CA ARG A 218 15.19 4.48 30.43
C ARG A 218 16.03 3.73 29.40
N GLY A 219 17.35 3.73 29.57
CA GLY A 219 18.28 3.10 28.65
C GLY A 219 19.29 4.09 28.07
N ARG A 220 20.16 3.60 27.21
CA ARG A 220 21.21 4.39 26.57
C ARG A 220 21.07 4.29 25.06
N VAL A 221 21.12 5.44 24.39
CA VAL A 221 21.26 5.53 22.94
C VAL A 221 22.62 6.17 22.67
N LEU A 222 23.41 5.54 21.82
CA LEU A 222 24.74 5.97 21.47
C LEU A 222 24.86 6.17 19.96
N LEU A 223 25.49 7.28 19.58
CA LEU A 223 25.91 7.55 18.21
C LEU A 223 27.44 7.51 18.19
N ASN A 224 28.03 6.61 17.41
CA ASN A 224 29.49 6.44 17.34
C ASN A 224 30.17 6.25 18.72
N GLY A 225 29.49 5.51 19.62
CA GLY A 225 29.99 5.23 20.97
C GLY A 225 29.84 6.37 21.97
N GLN A 226 29.31 7.53 21.57
CA GLN A 226 29.01 8.66 22.46
C GLN A 226 27.52 8.72 22.79
N PRO A 227 27.13 9.13 24.01
CA PRO A 227 25.73 9.28 24.37
C PRO A 227 25.05 10.27 23.43
N ALA A 228 23.94 9.85 22.83
CA ALA A 228 23.21 10.63 21.84
C ALA A 228 22.48 11.79 22.53
N SER A 229 22.97 13.02 22.34
CA SER A 229 22.22 14.21 22.74
C SER A 229 21.06 14.45 21.78
N ASP A 230 19.96 15.03 22.25
CA ASP A 230 18.79 15.32 21.40
C ASP A 230 19.18 16.15 20.17
N LEU A 231 20.10 17.10 20.32
CA LEU A 231 20.63 17.89 19.20
C LEU A 231 21.43 17.04 18.21
N ALA A 232 22.27 16.12 18.69
CA ALA A 232 23.06 15.24 17.82
C ALA A 232 22.16 14.28 17.04
N VAL A 233 21.14 13.69 17.69
CA VAL A 233 20.16 12.82 17.01
C VAL A 233 19.46 13.59 15.89
N ARG A 234 18.95 14.80 16.16
CA ARG A 234 18.22 15.59 15.16
C ARG A 234 19.08 16.08 13.99
N ARG A 235 20.39 16.27 14.19
CA ARG A 235 21.31 16.72 13.13
C ARG A 235 21.87 15.56 12.31
N SER A 236 22.08 14.40 12.94
CA SER A 236 22.73 13.25 12.30
C SER A 236 21.75 12.22 11.74
N THR A 237 20.46 12.32 12.04
CA THR A 237 19.44 11.36 11.60
C THR A 237 18.27 12.04 10.89
N GLY A 238 17.72 11.37 9.88
CA GLY A 238 16.44 11.72 9.26
C GLY A 238 15.34 10.76 9.72
N TYR A 239 14.19 11.29 10.13
CA TYR A 239 13.01 10.50 10.50
C TYR A 239 11.89 10.75 9.50
N CYS A 240 11.38 9.68 8.90
CA CYS A 240 10.19 9.70 8.05
C CYS A 240 9.01 9.17 8.87
N GLU A 241 7.96 9.99 9.00
CA GLU A 241 6.75 9.58 9.71
C GLU A 241 5.90 8.65 8.84
N GLN A 242 4.92 7.99 9.46
CA GLN A 242 3.93 7.18 8.76
C GLN A 242 2.93 8.04 7.97
N VAL A 243 2.69 9.27 8.43
CA VAL A 243 1.83 10.25 7.75
C VAL A 243 2.71 11.36 7.23
N ASP A 244 2.53 11.71 5.97
CA ASP A 244 3.28 12.79 5.35
C ASP A 244 2.83 14.14 5.90
N VAL A 245 3.80 14.96 6.32
CA VAL A 245 3.57 16.33 6.80
C VAL A 245 4.15 17.30 5.78
N HIS A 246 3.31 17.75 4.86
CA HIS A 246 3.67 18.74 3.85
C HIS A 246 2.63 19.86 3.80
N SER A 247 3.03 21.01 3.27
CA SER A 247 2.11 22.11 2.99
C SER A 247 1.23 21.77 1.79
N ASP A 248 -0.08 21.75 2.00
CA ASP A 248 -1.09 21.50 0.96
C ASP A 248 -0.97 22.43 -0.26
N GLY A 249 -0.47 23.65 -0.06
CA GLY A 249 -0.38 24.69 -1.07
C GLY A 249 0.96 24.74 -1.83
N SER A 250 1.88 23.81 -1.56
CA SER A 250 3.22 23.82 -2.15
C SER A 250 3.37 22.74 -3.22
N THR A 251 4.22 23.01 -4.21
CA THR A 251 4.66 21.97 -5.16
C THR A 251 5.70 21.05 -4.51
N ILE A 252 5.92 19.87 -5.10
CA ILE A 252 6.97 18.94 -4.64
C ILE A 252 8.34 19.62 -4.64
N ARG A 253 8.66 20.34 -5.72
CA ARG A 253 9.89 21.11 -5.87
C ARG A 253 10.04 22.18 -4.79
N GLU A 254 8.98 22.96 -4.52
CA GLU A 254 9.00 23.98 -3.48
C GLU A 254 9.21 23.40 -2.08
N ALA A 255 8.58 22.26 -1.76
CA ALA A 255 8.74 21.61 -0.47
C ALA A 255 10.17 21.09 -0.25
N LEU A 256 10.80 20.57 -1.30
CA LEU A 256 12.19 20.14 -1.25
C LEU A 256 13.15 21.33 -1.15
N LEU A 257 12.91 22.41 -1.89
CA LEU A 257 13.67 23.66 -1.77
C LEU A 257 13.57 24.22 -0.35
N PHE A 258 12.35 24.36 0.18
CA PHE A 258 12.14 24.82 1.56
C PHE A 258 12.94 24.00 2.59
N SER A 259 12.95 22.67 2.42
CA SER A 259 13.73 21.77 3.29
C SER A 259 15.24 21.96 3.12
N ALA A 260 15.73 22.10 1.89
CA ALA A 260 17.16 22.30 1.61
C ALA A 260 17.67 23.63 2.21
N PHE A 261 16.91 24.71 2.05
CA PHE A 261 17.27 26.04 2.58
C PHE A 261 17.32 26.09 4.12
N LEU A 262 16.48 25.29 4.81
CA LEU A 262 16.46 25.25 6.27
C LEU A 262 17.49 24.28 6.88
N ARG A 263 17.86 23.22 6.17
CA ARG A 263 18.76 22.17 6.67
C ARG A 263 20.22 22.42 6.33
N GLN A 264 20.49 23.06 5.20
CA GLN A 264 21.85 23.40 4.81
C GLN A 264 22.32 24.70 5.47
N GLU A 265 23.62 24.80 5.72
CA GLU A 265 24.21 25.99 6.32
C GLU A 265 24.04 27.24 5.43
N SER A 266 24.06 28.43 6.04
CA SER A 266 24.00 29.70 5.31
C SER A 266 25.25 30.00 4.48
N THR A 267 26.35 29.28 4.73
CA THR A 267 27.61 29.33 3.98
C THR A 267 27.48 28.75 2.57
N VAL A 268 26.56 27.79 2.38
CA VAL A 268 26.31 27.15 1.08
C VAL A 268 25.51 28.12 0.19
N PRO A 269 25.98 28.43 -1.03
CA PRO A 269 25.30 29.36 -1.92
C PRO A 269 23.96 28.80 -2.42
N ASP A 270 23.01 29.70 -2.67
CA ASP A 270 21.64 29.35 -3.08
C ASP A 270 21.59 28.49 -4.36
N ARG A 271 22.54 28.68 -5.27
CA ARG A 271 22.64 27.88 -6.49
C ARG A 271 22.95 26.40 -6.20
N GLU A 272 23.81 26.12 -5.22
CA GLU A 272 24.15 24.75 -4.82
C GLU A 272 22.98 24.08 -4.11
N LYS A 273 22.26 24.82 -3.26
CA LYS A 273 21.00 24.36 -2.63
C LYS A 273 19.99 23.91 -3.67
N CYS A 274 19.77 24.72 -4.71
CA CYS A 274 18.86 24.38 -5.81
C CYS A 274 19.34 23.17 -6.62
N ALA A 275 20.66 23.06 -6.87
CA ALA A 275 21.23 21.94 -7.61
C ALA A 275 21.04 20.60 -6.87
N VAL A 276 21.26 20.57 -5.55
CA VAL A 276 21.03 19.38 -4.71
C VAL A 276 19.56 18.93 -4.77
N VAL A 277 18.63 19.89 -4.83
CA VAL A 277 17.20 19.57 -4.94
C VAL A 277 16.86 18.97 -6.31
N GLU A 278 17.40 19.52 -7.40
CA GLU A 278 17.19 18.95 -8.73
C GLU A 278 17.77 17.53 -8.84
N GLU A 279 18.93 17.30 -8.25
CA GLU A 279 19.53 15.97 -8.17
C GLU A 279 18.64 15.01 -7.37
N CYS A 280 18.12 15.44 -6.22
CA CYS A 280 17.20 14.65 -5.41
C CYS A 280 15.90 14.29 -6.18
N ILE A 281 15.31 15.26 -6.90
CA ILE A 281 14.14 15.03 -7.76
C ILE A 281 14.47 14.01 -8.86
N SER A 282 15.65 14.13 -9.47
CA SER A 282 16.12 13.20 -10.49
C SER A 282 16.34 11.80 -9.93
N PHE A 283 16.99 11.68 -8.77
CA PHE A 283 17.32 10.41 -8.13
C PHE A 283 16.06 9.65 -7.67
N LEU A 284 15.06 10.38 -7.18
CA LEU A 284 13.77 9.81 -6.77
C LEU A 284 12.81 9.57 -7.96
N GLY A 285 13.20 9.95 -9.19
CA GLY A 285 12.35 9.78 -10.38
C GLY A 285 11.11 10.67 -10.38
N LEU A 286 11.15 11.84 -9.72
CA LEU A 286 10.00 12.72 -9.52
C LEU A 286 9.88 13.84 -10.58
N ARG A 287 10.69 13.81 -11.65
CA ARG A 287 10.78 14.89 -12.66
C ARG A 287 9.41 15.26 -13.25
N ASP A 288 8.60 14.26 -13.58
CA ASP A 288 7.30 14.47 -14.24
C ASP A 288 6.24 15.08 -13.31
N ILE A 289 6.44 14.98 -12.00
CA ILE A 289 5.50 15.46 -10.97
C ILE A 289 6.08 16.60 -10.12
N ALA A 290 7.32 17.01 -10.36
CA ALA A 290 8.04 17.97 -9.53
C ALA A 290 7.29 19.30 -9.33
N ASP A 291 6.61 19.77 -10.39
CA ASP A 291 5.88 21.05 -10.38
C ASP A 291 4.38 20.86 -10.09
N GLN A 292 3.96 19.66 -9.68
CA GLN A 292 2.58 19.40 -9.24
C GLN A 292 2.40 19.73 -7.76
N MET A 293 1.18 20.16 -7.41
CA MET A 293 0.80 20.39 -6.02
C MET A 293 0.74 19.07 -5.25
N ILE A 294 1.29 19.07 -4.03
CA ILE A 294 1.36 17.87 -3.17
C ILE A 294 -0.02 17.33 -2.80
N ARG A 295 -1.02 18.22 -2.68
CA ARG A 295 -2.39 17.87 -2.28
C ARG A 295 -3.11 16.91 -3.26
N GLY A 296 -2.57 16.66 -4.45
CA GLY A 296 -3.24 15.88 -5.48
C GLY A 296 -4.52 16.58 -5.98
N ARG A 297 -5.03 16.18 -7.15
CA ARG A 297 -6.37 16.62 -7.57
C ARG A 297 -7.42 15.94 -6.68
N PRO A 298 -8.51 16.65 -6.31
CA PRO A 298 -9.61 16.05 -5.56
C PRO A 298 -10.27 14.88 -6.31
#